data_AF-A0A973X7T6-F1
#
_entry.id   AF-A0A973X7T6-F1
#
_cell.length_a   1.000
_cell.length_b   1.000
_cell.length_c   1.000
_cell.angle_alpha   90.00
_cell.angle_beta   90.00
_cell.angle_gamma   90.00
#
_symmetry.space_group_name_H-M   'P 1'
#
loop_
_entity.id
_entity.type
_entity.pdbx_description
1 polymer ?
#
loop_
_entity_poly.entity_id
_entity_poly.type
_entity_poly.pdbx_seq_one_letter_code
_entity_poly.pdbx_strand_id
1 'polypeptide(L)' 'MADEQELPAYPIRAYQLIPDPNQPTVVALAIETDAGHSLFLATRQILEDLGNDLLERAAKMPARDAPP' A
#
# COMPACT_ATOMS: atom_id res chain seq x y z
N MET A 1 15.33 -4.89 20.62
CA MET A 1 14.76 -5.73 19.56
C MET A 1 13.33 -5.23 19.44
N ALA A 2 12.98 -4.51 18.38
CA ALA A 2 11.61 -4.03 18.24
C ALA A 2 10.78 -5.24 17.83
N ASP A 3 9.86 -5.66 18.69
CA ASP A 3 8.92 -6.72 18.37
C ASP A 3 8.13 -6.31 17.12
N GLU A 4 8.26 -7.10 16.05
CA GLU A 4 7.49 -6.93 14.83
C GLU A 4 6.02 -7.18 15.17
N GLN A 5 5.26 -6.10 15.34
CA GLN A 5 3.85 -6.18 15.69
C GLN A 5 3.05 -6.46 14.41
N GLU A 6 2.55 -7.69 14.28
CA GLU A 6 1.60 -8.04 13.23
C GLU A 6 0.31 -7.20 13.41
N LEU A 7 0.06 -6.30 12.46
CA LEU A 7 -1.15 -5.50 12.44
C LEU A 7 -2.25 -6.26 11.70
N PRO A 8 -3.50 -6.27 12.22
CA PRO A 8 -4.62 -6.81 11.47
C PRO A 8 -4.75 -6.08 10.13
N ALA A 9 -4.91 -6.84 9.05
CA ALA A 9 -5.07 -6.29 7.71
C ALA A 9 -6.45 -5.62 7.59
N TYR A 10 -6.48 -4.29 7.58
CA TYR A 10 -7.70 -3.52 7.35
C TYR A 10 -7.88 -3.24 5.85
N PRO A 11 -9.13 -3.28 5.34
CA PRO A 11 -9.40 -2.88 3.97
C PRO A 11 -8.91 -1.46 3.70
N ILE A 12 -8.18 -1.28 2.61
CA ILE A 12 -7.80 0.04 2.11
C ILE A 12 -9.04 0.69 1.50
N ARG A 13 -9.43 1.87 2.01
CA ARG A 13 -10.55 2.67 1.48
C ARG A 13 -10.09 3.60 0.38
N ALA A 14 -8.96 4.26 0.60
CA ALA A 14 -8.39 5.24 -0.31
C ALA A 14 -6.86 5.26 -0.18
N TYR A 15 -6.20 5.70 -1.25
CA TYR A 15 -4.77 5.97 -1.25
C TYR A 15 -4.47 7.28 -1.97
N GLN A 16 -3.40 7.95 -1.56
CA GLN A 16 -2.88 9.14 -2.23
C GLN A 16 -1.36 9.06 -2.36
N LEU A 17 -0.85 9.37 -3.54
CA LEU A 17 0.57 9.53 -3.81
C LEU A 17 0.92 11.02 -3.77
N ILE A 18 1.88 11.38 -2.94
CA ILE A 18 2.35 12.75 -2.76
C ILE A 18 3.81 12.80 -3.23
N PRO A 19 4.09 13.32 -4.44
CA PRO A 19 5.46 13.46 -4.91
C PRO A 19 6.18 14.55 -4.12
N ASP A 20 7.46 14.32 -3.79
CA ASP A 20 8.29 15.37 -3.20
C ASP A 20 8.80 16.32 -4.32
N PRO A 21 8.56 17.64 -4.22
CA PRO A 21 8.93 18.59 -5.26
C PRO A 21 10.45 18.81 -5.37
N ASN A 22 11.22 18.47 -4.34
CA ASN A 22 12.67 18.64 -4.30
C ASN A 22 13.41 17.32 -4.57
N GLN A 23 12.75 16.18 -4.35
CA GLN A 23 13.30 14.84 -4.52
C GLN A 23 12.36 13.98 -5.36
N PRO A 24 12.46 14.01 -6.70
CA PRO A 24 11.53 13.30 -7.59
C PRO A 24 11.59 11.77 -7.46
N THR A 25 12.62 11.25 -6.80
CA THR A 25 12.77 9.82 -6.46
C THR A 25 12.05 9.43 -5.18
N VAL A 26 11.50 10.38 -4.41
CA VAL A 26 10.80 10.16 -3.15
C VAL A 26 9.32 10.48 -3.32
N VAL A 27 8.47 9.57 -2.84
CA VAL A 27 7.02 9.69 -2.88
C VAL A 27 6.46 9.26 -1.53
N ALA A 28 5.54 10.05 -0.98
CA ALA A 28 4.77 9.61 0.17
C ALA A 28 3.49 8.89 -0.28
N LEU A 29 3.19 7.76 0.34
CA LEU A 29 1.95 7.01 0.17
C LEU A 29 1.11 7.19 1.43
N ALA A 30 0.00 7.92 1.31
CA ALA A 30 -1.01 8.01 2.34
C ALA A 30 -2.08 6.94 2.07
N ILE A 31 -2.42 6.15 3.09
CA ILE A 31 -3.44 5.10 3.04
C ILE A 31 -4.49 5.40 4.10
N GLU A 32 -5.76 5.39 3.71
CA GLU A 32 -6.89 5.40 4.63
C GLU A 32 -7.45 3.99 4.77
N THR A 33 -7.57 3.53 6.02
CA THR A 33 -8.15 2.22 6.37
C THR A 33 -9.30 2.41 7.36
N ASP A 34 -10.09 1.35 7.58
CA ASP A 34 -11.14 1.34 8.61
C ASP A 34 -10.62 1.66 10.02
N ALA A 35 -9.34 1.41 10.29
CA ALA A 35 -8.69 1.67 11.57
C ALA A 35 -8.06 3.08 11.66
N GLY A 36 -8.01 3.83 10.56
CA GLY A 36 -7.42 5.16 10.50
C GLY A 36 -6.43 5.36 9.36
N HIS A 37 -5.66 6.44 9.45
CA HIS A 37 -4.76 6.91 8.41
C HIS A 37 -3.33 6.42 8.67
N SER A 38 -2.63 6.00 7.63
CA SER A 38 -1.22 5.62 7.66
C SER A 38 -0.46 6.37 6.56
N LEU A 39 0.72 6.89 6.89
CA LEU A 39 1.60 7.59 5.96
C LEU A 39 2.94 6.87 5.87
N PHE A 40 3.30 6.46 4.65
CA PHE A 40 4.57 5.81 4.36
C PHE A 40 5.40 6.72 3.45
N LEU A 41 6.69 6.86 3.76
CA LEU A 41 7.66 7.54 2.91
C LEU A 41 8.52 6.48 2.24
N ALA A 42 8.54 6.46 0.92
CA ALA A 42 9.32 5.49 0.17
C ALA A 42 9.94 6.14 -1.06
N THR A 43 10.97 5.51 -1.60
CA THR A 43 11.42 5.87 -2.94
C THR A 43 10.39 5.38 -3.96
N ARG A 44 10.33 6.04 -5.11
CA ARG A 44 9.50 5.65 -6.24
C ARG A 44 9.72 4.19 -6.63
N GLN A 45 10.99 3.76 -6.63
CA GLN A 45 11.36 2.38 -6.95
C GLN A 45 10.71 1.37 -6.00
N ILE A 46 10.72 1.64 -4.68
CA ILE A 46 10.10 0.75 -3.69
C ILE A 46 8.58 0.66 -3.91
N LEU A 47 7.93 1.76 -4.27
CA LEU A 47 6.49 1.76 -4.56
C LEU A 47 6.16 1.02 -5.86
N GLU A 48 7.00 1.14 -6.88
CA GLU A 48 6.85 0.41 -8.15
C GLU A 48 7.01 -1.11 -7.94
N ASP A 49 8.03 -1.52 -7.17
CA ASP A 49 8.26 -2.92 -6.80
C ASP A 49 7.09 -3.49 -5.99
N LEU A 50 6.58 -2.74 -5.00
CA LEU A 50 5.42 -3.12 -4.21
C LEU A 50 4.16 -3.24 -5.09
N GLY A 51 3.95 -2.30 -6.01
CA GLY A 51 2.82 -2.32 -6.94
C GLY A 51 2.84 -3.54 -7.86
N ASN A 52 4.01 -3.91 -8.38
CA ASN A 52 4.17 -5.11 -9.18
C ASN A 52 3.86 -6.38 -8.38
N ASP A 53 4.39 -6.49 -7.15
CA ASP A 53 4.15 -7.65 -6.29
C ASP A 53 2.66 -7.79 -5.92
N LEU A 54 1.98 -6.67 -5.65
CA LEU A 54 0.54 -6.65 -5.40
C LEU A 54 -0.28 -7.05 -6.63
N LEU A 55 0.08 -6.59 -7.81
CA LEU A 55 -0.59 -6.97 -9.07
C LEU A 55 -0.40 -8.46 -9.37
N GLU A 56 0.81 -8.98 -9.19
CA GLU A 56 1.07 -10.41 -9.34
C GLU A 56 0.25 -11.25 -8.36
N ARG A 57 0.14 -10.80 -7.10
CA ARG A 57 -0.67 -11.47 -6.08
C ARG A 57 -2.15 -11.39 -6.43
N ALA A 58 -2.64 -10.23 -6.85
CA ALA A 58 -4.02 -10.05 -7.28
C ALA A 58 -4.37 -10.93 -8.49
N ALA A 59 -3.46 -11.08 -9.45
CA ALA A 59 -3.64 -11.97 -10.60
C ALA A 59 -3.70 -13.47 -10.22
N LYS A 60 -3.08 -13.84 -9.09
CA LYS A 60 -3.09 -15.20 -8.53
C LYS A 60 -4.23 -15.43 -7.53
N MET A 61 -4.94 -14.37 -7.11
CA MET A 61 -6.09 -14.52 -6.23
C MET A 61 -7.26 -15.12 -7.02
N PRO A 62 -7.93 -16.15 -6.49
CA PRO A 62 -9.18 -16.62 -7.08
C PRO A 62 -10.16 -15.45 -7.12
N ALA A 63 -10.85 -15.27 -8.24
CA ALA A 63 -11.90 -14.26 -8.35
C ALA A 63 -12.84 -14.44 -7.15
N ARG A 64 -12.99 -13.39 -6.35
CA ARG A 64 -13.95 -13.37 -5.26
C ARG A 64 -15.32 -13.58 -5.92
N ASP A 65 -15.89 -14.77 -5.78
CA ASP A 65 -17.25 -15.06 -6.25
C ASP A 65 -18.15 -13.89 -5.83
N ALA A 66 -18.71 -13.20 -6.82
CA ALA A 66 -19.79 -12.26 -6.59
C ALA A 66 -21.00 -13.05 -6.02
N PRO A 67 -21.79 -12.44 -5.13
CA PRO A 67 -22.65 -13.16 -4.18
C PRO A 67 -23.87 -13.79 -4.86
N PRO A 68 -24.64 -14.67 -4.17
CA PRO A 68 -26.07 -14.82 -4.47
C PRO A 68 -26.86 -13.55 -4.08
#